data_AF-A0A1I3LQX0-F1
#
_entry.id   AF-A0A1I3LQX0-F1
#
_cell.length_a   1.000
_cell.length_b   1.000
_cell.length_c   1.000
_cell.angle_alpha   90.00
_cell.angle_beta   90.00
_cell.angle_gamma   90.00
#
_symmetry.space_group_name_H-M   'P 1'
#
loop_
_entity.id
_entity.type
_entity.pdbx_description
1 polymer ?
#
loop_
_entity_poly.entity_id
_entity_poly.type
_entity_poly.pdbx_seq_one_letter_code
_entity_poly.pdbx_strand_id
1 'polypeptide(L)'
;MRLAAGLGIALALGAAGGGWWLPAGALVAGLLALCAPRVAVGGVGGVAAGPGTPTRPSAARVLARLGLGSRLSRRVAGDEPPTDAPPSDEGPLPPGSGLAREAPPSGEALAPPSGEAVAPASGERAVPPASGARREPPPSDAGPRPPRPAARRAFRPSATTHLPPRAVPLLTAARTVARLALVPVFASACGTYLLPQYRVPVALAVVVIVAAGDGAGAVLPRFVRGWVLGILLVGAAGLVALCLAIAPERGVGSGPGFAGIFAAAAVLFPLLTRQKPDRWLAGTVVVAAVLCAVALHQLGPVRLGLSDAPLRDLLAAVDGQAIEPLLAGIVVIATVPAALGALTEARGALPRPSGSLLCGLLAAAGAVFLAPAQALLVAAALALAEVLVTSLLTLPHARSVVSAALAITLLAWIPGLDLLLALAVLALGVLVVRRPAAPRAA
;
A
#
# COMPACT_ATOMS: atom_id res chain seq x y z
N MET A 1 -0.31 -8.85 0.14
CA MET A 1 -0.46 -8.56 -1.31
C MET A 1 -1.27 -7.29 -1.60
N ARG A 2 -2.47 -7.08 -1.03
CA ARG A 2 -3.24 -5.81 -1.13
C ARG A 2 -2.47 -4.55 -0.71
N LEU A 3 -1.42 -4.74 0.07
CA LEU A 3 -0.62 -3.70 0.67
C LEU A 3 0.53 -3.23 -0.19
N ALA A 4 1.03 -4.01 -1.14
CA ALA A 4 2.18 -3.63 -1.95
C ALA A 4 1.83 -2.67 -3.11
N ALA A 5 0.62 -2.75 -3.66
CA ALA A 5 0.11 -1.76 -4.61
C ALA A 5 -0.16 -0.40 -3.93
N GLY A 6 -0.77 -0.42 -2.74
CA GLY A 6 -0.92 0.78 -1.91
C GLY A 6 0.42 1.33 -1.42
N LEU A 7 1.40 0.46 -1.14
CA LEU A 7 2.76 0.83 -0.78
C LEU A 7 3.45 1.58 -1.91
N GLY A 8 3.35 1.11 -3.16
CA GLY A 8 3.96 1.77 -4.31
C GLY A 8 3.38 3.17 -4.55
N ILE A 9 2.07 3.35 -4.35
CA ILE A 9 1.41 4.66 -4.49
C ILE A 9 1.71 5.57 -3.30
N ALA A 10 1.71 5.04 -2.07
CA ALA A 10 2.09 5.79 -0.87
C ALA A 10 3.57 6.14 -0.86
N LEU A 11 4.43 5.32 -1.49
CA LEU A 11 5.85 5.60 -1.69
C LEU A 11 6.07 6.53 -2.88
N ALA A 12 5.24 6.53 -3.92
CA ALA A 12 5.32 7.50 -5.02
C ALA A 12 4.85 8.89 -4.56
N LEU A 13 3.73 8.96 -3.83
CA LEU A 13 3.23 10.21 -3.23
C LEU A 13 4.07 10.66 -2.03
N GLY A 14 4.59 9.70 -1.27
CA GLY A 14 5.46 9.91 -0.12
C GLY A 14 6.90 10.21 -0.48
N ALA A 15 7.37 9.64 -1.60
CA ALA A 15 8.47 10.21 -2.35
C ALA A 15 8.01 11.62 -2.65
N ALA A 16 6.96 11.90 -3.44
CA ALA A 16 6.53 13.24 -3.89
C ALA A 16 6.33 14.35 -2.85
N GLY A 17 6.32 14.06 -1.55
CA GLY A 17 6.40 15.09 -0.51
C GLY A 17 7.48 14.84 0.54
N GLY A 18 8.40 13.89 0.36
CA GLY A 18 9.30 13.46 1.40
C GLY A 18 10.79 13.80 1.24
N GLY A 19 11.41 13.50 0.10
CA GLY A 19 12.84 13.77 -0.06
C GLY A 19 13.72 12.85 0.78
N TRP A 20 15.01 13.19 0.85
CA TRP A 20 16.15 12.33 1.24
C TRP A 20 16.12 11.65 2.63
N TRP A 21 15.08 11.87 3.45
CA TRP A 21 14.91 11.28 4.78
C TRP A 21 13.98 10.07 4.85
N LEU A 22 13.28 9.72 3.76
CA LEU A 22 12.53 8.46 3.65
C LEU A 22 13.37 7.19 3.96
N PRO A 23 14.68 7.10 3.60
CA PRO A 23 15.57 6.07 4.13
C PRO A 23 15.59 6.05 5.66
N ALA A 24 15.79 7.21 6.27
CA ALA A 24 15.95 7.32 7.71
C ALA A 24 14.65 6.93 8.42
N GLY A 25 13.49 7.40 7.94
CA GLY A 25 12.18 7.01 8.50
C GLY A 25 11.90 5.52 8.38
N ALA A 26 12.20 4.91 7.24
CA ALA A 26 12.04 3.47 7.06
C ALA A 26 13.05 2.63 7.85
N LEU A 27 14.29 3.10 7.96
CA LEU A 27 15.36 2.44 8.70
C LEU A 27 15.09 2.54 10.20
N VAL A 28 14.58 3.68 10.70
CA VAL A 28 14.10 3.84 12.07
C VAL A 28 12.89 2.94 12.33
N ALA A 29 11.89 2.91 11.43
CA ALA A 29 10.74 2.01 11.58
C ALA A 29 11.16 0.52 11.56
N GLY A 30 12.13 0.15 10.71
CA GLY A 30 12.72 -1.17 10.63
C GLY A 30 13.52 -1.55 11.88
N LEU A 31 14.35 -0.63 12.40
CA LEU A 31 15.09 -0.79 13.65
C LEU A 31 14.14 -0.92 14.84
N LEU A 32 13.09 -0.10 14.91
CA LEU A 32 12.07 -0.19 15.96
C LEU A 32 11.31 -1.53 15.88
N ALA A 33 11.02 -2.03 14.68
CA ALA A 33 10.42 -3.34 14.49
C ALA A 33 11.37 -4.50 14.89
N LEU A 34 12.69 -4.32 14.73
CA LEU A 34 13.71 -5.29 15.13
C LEU A 34 13.98 -5.26 16.65
N CYS A 35 13.94 -4.08 17.28
CA CYS A 35 14.13 -3.89 18.71
C CYS A 35 12.90 -4.28 19.54
N ALA A 36 11.74 -4.50 18.91
CA ALA A 36 10.56 -4.99 19.60
C ALA A 36 10.86 -6.38 20.20
N PRO A 37 10.87 -6.55 21.55
CA PRO A 37 11.28 -7.78 22.17
C PRO A 37 10.40 -8.92 21.67
N ARG A 38 11.03 -9.94 21.09
CA ARG A 38 10.37 -11.20 20.81
C ARG A 38 10.06 -11.80 22.17
N VAL A 39 8.81 -11.64 22.61
CA VAL A 39 8.29 -12.45 23.72
C VAL A 39 8.45 -13.88 23.24
N ALA A 40 9.50 -14.54 23.73
CA ALA A 40 9.61 -15.96 23.66
C ALA A 40 8.32 -16.45 24.29
N VAL A 41 7.45 -17.02 23.47
CA VAL A 41 6.30 -17.77 23.95
C VAL A 41 6.95 -18.95 24.67
N GLY A 42 7.26 -18.72 25.95
CA GLY A 42 7.82 -19.70 26.85
C GLY A 42 6.88 -20.88 26.76
N GLY A 43 7.45 -22.01 26.35
CA GLY A 43 6.72 -23.26 26.32
C GLY A 43 6.12 -23.46 27.70
N VAL A 44 4.79 -23.36 27.79
CA VAL A 44 4.02 -23.99 28.85
C VAL A 44 4.08 -25.49 28.57
N GLY A 45 5.28 -26.04 28.75
CA GLY A 45 5.58 -27.44 28.90
C GLY A 45 5.66 -27.77 30.38
N GLY A 46 4.65 -27.34 31.15
CA GLY A 46 4.33 -27.94 32.43
C GLY A 46 3.60 -29.25 32.18
N VAL A 47 4.28 -30.22 31.57
CA VAL A 47 3.87 -31.63 31.65
C VAL A 47 4.49 -32.12 32.94
N ALA A 48 3.64 -32.31 33.94
CA ALA A 48 3.98 -33.03 35.15
C ALA A 48 4.72 -34.32 34.76
N ALA A 49 5.97 -34.44 35.21
CA ALA A 49 6.80 -35.59 35.01
C ALA A 49 6.17 -36.79 35.73
N GLY A 50 5.54 -37.68 34.96
CA GLY A 50 5.32 -39.06 35.39
C GLY A 50 6.65 -39.81 35.36
N PRO A 51 6.93 -40.67 36.34
CA PRO A 51 8.20 -41.38 36.42
C PRO A 51 8.23 -42.51 35.39
N GLY A 52 9.25 -42.50 34.54
CA GLY A 52 9.63 -43.65 33.71
C GLY A 52 9.38 -43.48 32.22
N THR A 53 10.27 -42.77 31.52
CA THR A 53 10.63 -43.14 30.14
C THR A 53 12.03 -42.59 29.78
N PRO A 54 12.81 -43.32 28.98
CA PRO A 54 14.24 -43.09 28.78
C PRO A 54 14.55 -41.87 27.91
N THR A 55 15.68 -41.27 28.22
CA THR A 55 16.23 -40.01 27.71
C THR A 55 16.49 -40.04 26.20
N ARG A 56 15.94 -39.06 25.47
CA ARG A 56 16.33 -38.76 24.08
C ARG A 56 17.65 -37.97 24.06
N PRO A 57 18.54 -38.23 23.09
CA PRO A 57 19.84 -37.57 23.01
C PRO A 57 19.72 -36.08 22.67
N SER A 58 20.52 -35.27 23.35
CA SER A 58 20.56 -33.82 23.21
C SER A 58 21.12 -33.37 21.85
N ALA A 59 20.50 -32.32 21.29
CA ALA A 59 20.88 -31.70 20.01
C ALA A 59 22.34 -31.21 19.95
N ALA A 60 23.00 -31.05 21.09
CA ALA A 60 24.43 -30.73 21.19
C ALA A 60 25.31 -31.82 20.54
N ARG A 61 24.90 -33.10 20.58
CA ARG A 61 25.64 -34.20 19.94
C ARG A 61 25.44 -34.27 18.43
N VAL A 62 24.35 -33.69 17.90
CA VAL A 62 24.11 -33.60 16.45
C VAL A 62 24.91 -32.44 15.84
N LEU A 63 25.08 -31.34 16.57
CA LEU A 63 25.87 -30.19 16.13
C LEU A 63 27.39 -30.44 16.18
N ALA A 64 27.88 -31.24 17.14
CA ALA A 64 29.29 -31.66 17.17
C ALA A 64 29.67 -32.60 16.00
N ARG A 65 28.70 -33.33 15.42
CA ARG A 65 28.92 -34.19 14.24
C ARG A 65 28.97 -33.45 12.91
N LEU A 66 28.63 -32.16 12.88
CA LEU A 66 28.54 -31.37 11.64
C LEU A 66 29.77 -30.51 11.34
N GLY A 67 30.85 -30.60 12.14
CA GLY A 67 32.19 -30.13 11.73
C GLY A 67 32.30 -28.66 11.28
N LEU A 68 31.41 -27.78 11.75
CA LEU A 68 31.22 -26.42 11.21
C LEU A 68 31.83 -25.33 12.11
N GLY A 69 32.96 -25.64 12.76
CA GLY A 69 33.62 -24.76 13.74
C GLY A 69 34.84 -23.97 13.25
N SER A 70 35.36 -24.19 12.04
CA SER A 70 36.73 -23.74 11.69
C SER A 70 36.89 -22.80 10.49
N ARG A 71 35.81 -22.32 9.85
CA ARG A 71 35.91 -21.51 8.60
C ARG A 71 35.60 -20.02 8.71
N LEU A 72 35.40 -19.49 9.92
CA LEU A 72 35.06 -18.06 10.10
C LEU A 72 36.20 -17.17 10.65
N SER A 73 37.40 -17.72 10.85
CA SER A 73 38.51 -16.97 11.46
C SER A 73 39.64 -16.57 10.49
N ARG A 74 39.43 -16.59 9.17
CA ARG A 74 40.50 -16.41 8.17
C ARG A 74 40.20 -15.41 7.04
N ARG A 75 39.36 -14.39 7.27
CA ARG A 75 39.13 -13.28 6.31
C ARG A 75 39.13 -11.90 6.99
N VAL A 76 40.09 -11.67 7.88
CA VAL A 76 40.41 -10.34 8.42
C VAL A 76 41.93 -10.22 8.48
N ALA A 77 42.58 -10.00 7.34
CA ALA A 77 43.98 -9.53 7.22
C ALA A 77 44.33 -9.24 5.74
N GLY A 78 44.84 -8.03 5.49
CA GLY A 78 45.47 -7.56 4.24
C GLY A 78 44.49 -7.02 3.20
N ASP A 79 44.70 -5.89 2.52
CA ASP A 79 45.82 -4.94 2.41
C ASP A 79 45.23 -3.62 1.87
N GLU A 80 45.64 -2.46 2.39
CA GLU A 80 45.41 -1.14 1.76
C GLU A 80 46.68 -0.69 1.02
N PRO A 81 46.60 -0.32 -0.27
CA PRO A 81 47.65 0.45 -0.93
C PRO A 81 47.32 1.96 -0.97
N PRO A 82 48.33 2.85 -0.89
CA PRO A 82 48.14 4.29 -0.99
C PRO A 82 47.93 4.70 -2.45
N THR A 83 46.94 5.55 -2.71
CA THR A 83 46.72 6.15 -4.03
C THR A 83 47.05 7.64 -3.94
N ASP A 84 48.21 8.00 -4.50
CA ASP A 84 48.61 9.36 -4.79
C ASP A 84 47.75 9.94 -5.91
N ALA A 85 47.24 11.16 -5.72
CA ALA A 85 46.60 11.95 -6.79
C ALA A 85 47.17 13.38 -6.79
N PRO A 86 47.54 13.93 -7.97
CA PRO A 86 48.16 15.25 -8.10
C PRO A 86 47.13 16.39 -8.07
N PRO A 87 47.59 17.65 -7.88
CA PRO A 87 46.73 18.84 -7.86
C PRO A 87 46.36 19.27 -9.29
N SER A 88 45.07 19.48 -9.53
CA SER A 88 44.57 20.13 -10.75
C SER A 88 44.24 21.59 -10.47
N ASP A 89 45.06 22.46 -11.07
CA ASP A 89 44.77 23.85 -11.41
C ASP A 89 43.59 23.92 -12.39
N GLU A 90 42.54 24.69 -12.08
CA GLU A 90 41.68 25.29 -13.10
C GLU A 90 41.26 26.71 -12.68
N GLY A 91 41.68 27.68 -13.49
CA GLY A 91 41.39 29.10 -13.34
C GLY A 91 39.99 29.51 -13.85
N PRO A 92 39.62 30.80 -13.69
CA PRO A 92 38.27 31.27 -13.92
C PRO A 92 38.04 31.71 -15.38
N LEU A 93 36.95 31.24 -15.98
CA LEU A 93 36.44 31.70 -17.29
C LEU A 93 35.40 32.84 -17.13
N PRO A 94 35.35 33.82 -18.06
CA PRO A 94 34.54 35.04 -17.98
C PRO A 94 33.10 34.87 -18.49
N PRO A 95 32.18 35.82 -18.20
CA PRO A 95 30.78 35.75 -18.60
C PRO A 95 30.59 36.19 -20.07
N GLY A 96 30.02 35.29 -20.87
CA GLY A 96 29.54 35.56 -22.23
C GLY A 96 28.08 35.99 -22.23
N SER A 97 27.87 37.24 -22.63
CA SER A 97 26.61 37.83 -23.06
C SER A 97 26.20 37.32 -24.45
N GLY A 98 24.91 37.14 -24.71
CA GLY A 98 24.46 36.89 -26.08
C GLY A 98 23.03 36.39 -26.27
N LEU A 99 22.14 37.34 -26.58
CA LEU A 99 21.20 37.30 -27.71
C LEU A 99 20.02 36.30 -27.69
N ALA A 100 18.86 36.91 -27.43
CA ALA A 100 17.70 36.98 -28.34
C ALA A 100 17.56 35.87 -29.40
N ARG A 101 16.44 35.15 -29.33
CA ARG A 101 15.90 34.45 -30.50
C ARG A 101 14.38 34.56 -30.56
N GLU A 102 13.95 35.12 -31.68
CA GLU A 102 12.57 35.33 -32.13
C GLU A 102 11.80 34.01 -32.26
N ALA A 103 10.50 34.09 -32.00
CA ALA A 103 9.51 33.05 -32.26
C ALA A 103 8.84 33.27 -33.63
N PRO A 104 8.61 32.22 -34.44
CA PRO A 104 7.76 32.32 -35.63
C PRO A 104 6.27 32.03 -35.31
N PRO A 105 5.35 32.44 -36.22
CA PRO A 105 3.93 32.58 -35.94
C PRO A 105 3.09 31.31 -36.16
N SER A 106 1.99 31.30 -35.41
CA SER A 106 0.73 30.58 -35.51
C SER A 106 0.40 29.92 -36.87
N GLY A 107 0.29 28.59 -36.87
CA GLY A 107 -0.30 27.80 -37.95
C GLY A 107 -1.76 27.44 -37.65
N GLU A 108 -2.58 27.58 -38.69
CA GLU A 108 -4.02 27.36 -38.77
C GLU A 108 -4.48 25.94 -38.37
N ALA A 109 -5.57 25.86 -37.62
CA ALA A 109 -6.27 24.61 -37.31
C ALA A 109 -7.42 24.40 -38.31
N LEU A 110 -7.26 23.42 -39.20
CA LEU A 110 -8.32 22.87 -40.05
C LEU A 110 -9.14 21.84 -39.25
N ALA A 111 -10.47 21.92 -39.38
CA ALA A 111 -11.45 21.02 -38.80
C ALA A 111 -11.43 19.60 -39.40
N PRO A 112 -11.89 18.56 -38.67
CA PRO A 112 -12.36 17.33 -39.28
C PRO A 112 -13.92 17.25 -39.33
N PRO A 113 -14.48 16.60 -40.37
CA PRO A 113 -15.92 16.47 -40.55
C PRO A 113 -16.53 15.30 -39.77
N SER A 114 -17.81 15.51 -39.48
CA SER A 114 -18.80 14.61 -38.92
C SER A 114 -18.91 13.27 -39.69
N GLY A 115 -18.99 12.17 -38.94
CA GLY A 115 -19.21 10.82 -39.48
C GLY A 115 -20.20 10.01 -38.63
N GLU A 116 -21.41 9.91 -39.18
CA GLU A 116 -22.53 8.98 -39.00
C GLU A 116 -22.60 7.97 -37.83
N ALA A 117 -23.78 7.99 -37.21
CA ALA A 117 -24.32 7.00 -36.31
C ALA A 117 -24.79 5.74 -37.05
N VAL A 118 -24.44 4.56 -36.51
CA VAL A 118 -25.03 3.27 -36.90
C VAL A 118 -25.70 2.65 -35.67
N ALA A 119 -26.99 2.34 -35.82
CA ALA A 119 -27.87 1.72 -34.84
C ALA A 119 -27.57 0.22 -34.65
N PRO A 120 -27.92 -0.38 -33.49
CA PRO A 120 -27.65 -1.79 -33.21
C PRO A 120 -28.73 -2.72 -33.77
N ALA A 121 -28.28 -3.85 -34.33
CA ALA A 121 -29.12 -4.97 -34.74
C ALA A 121 -29.59 -5.78 -33.52
N SER A 122 -30.90 -6.00 -33.46
CA SER A 122 -31.60 -6.88 -32.52
C SER A 122 -31.31 -8.35 -32.84
N GLY A 123 -30.79 -9.10 -31.86
CA GLY A 123 -30.55 -10.54 -31.94
C GLY A 123 -31.39 -11.29 -30.91
N GLU A 124 -32.43 -11.93 -31.42
CA GLU A 124 -33.38 -12.80 -30.73
C GLU A 124 -32.76 -14.17 -30.36
N ARG A 125 -33.30 -14.78 -29.28
CA ARG A 125 -33.34 -16.23 -28.95
C ARG A 125 -32.06 -16.94 -28.49
N ALA A 126 -32.14 -17.57 -27.31
CA ALA A 126 -32.55 -18.97 -27.21
C ALA A 126 -32.64 -19.44 -25.75
N VAL A 127 -33.80 -19.99 -25.38
CA VAL A 127 -34.07 -20.73 -24.16
C VAL A 127 -33.64 -22.19 -24.38
N PRO A 128 -32.85 -22.82 -23.50
CA PRO A 128 -32.74 -24.27 -23.47
C PRO A 128 -33.80 -24.89 -22.54
N PRO A 129 -34.37 -26.05 -22.91
CA PRO A 129 -35.43 -26.71 -22.17
C PRO A 129 -34.91 -27.46 -20.93
N ALA A 130 -35.77 -27.50 -19.92
CA ALA A 130 -35.70 -28.43 -18.81
C ALA A 130 -35.99 -29.87 -19.29
N SER A 131 -35.11 -30.82 -18.97
CA SER A 131 -35.47 -32.23 -18.73
C SER A 131 -34.25 -33.00 -18.21
N GLY A 132 -34.48 -33.99 -17.33
CA GLY A 132 -33.53 -35.10 -17.20
C GLY A 132 -33.17 -35.54 -15.79
N ALA A 133 -34.02 -36.36 -15.20
CA ALA A 133 -33.68 -37.54 -14.39
C ALA A 133 -32.86 -37.35 -13.08
N ARG A 134 -33.60 -37.30 -11.96
CA ARG A 134 -33.14 -37.90 -10.70
C ARG A 134 -32.89 -39.38 -10.94
N ARG A 135 -31.63 -39.82 -10.89
CA ARG A 135 -31.25 -41.20 -10.60
C ARG A 135 -30.94 -41.29 -9.12
N GLU A 136 -31.72 -42.09 -8.40
CA GLU A 136 -31.35 -42.59 -7.07
C GLU A 136 -30.10 -43.47 -7.20
N PRO A 137 -29.06 -43.25 -6.39
CA PRO A 137 -27.94 -44.16 -6.32
C PRO A 137 -28.35 -45.43 -5.55
N PRO A 138 -27.93 -46.62 -5.99
CA PRO A 138 -28.15 -47.86 -5.26
C PRO A 138 -27.38 -47.87 -3.92
N PRO A 139 -27.84 -48.65 -2.93
CA PRO A 139 -27.12 -48.85 -1.68
C PRO A 139 -25.83 -49.65 -1.95
N SER A 140 -24.72 -48.93 -2.08
CA SER A 140 -23.40 -49.54 -2.23
C SER A 140 -22.88 -50.02 -0.89
N ASP A 141 -22.55 -51.31 -0.89
CA ASP A 141 -21.91 -52.09 0.15
C ASP A 141 -20.70 -51.43 0.82
N ALA A 142 -20.51 -51.86 2.07
CA ALA A 142 -19.51 -51.42 3.02
C ALA A 142 -18.05 -51.58 2.52
N GLY A 143 -17.56 -50.55 1.86
CA GLY A 143 -16.12 -50.36 1.62
C GLY A 143 -15.35 -50.03 2.91
N PRO A 144 -14.05 -50.37 2.97
CA PRO A 144 -13.21 -50.17 4.15
C PRO A 144 -13.22 -48.70 4.58
N ARG A 145 -13.53 -48.49 5.88
CA ARG A 145 -13.66 -47.16 6.49
C ARG A 145 -12.50 -46.25 6.06
N PRO A 146 -12.77 -45.07 5.48
CA PRO A 146 -11.71 -44.13 5.13
C PRO A 146 -10.90 -43.80 6.40
N PRO A 147 -9.58 -43.60 6.28
CA PRO A 147 -8.73 -43.26 7.41
C PRO A 147 -9.34 -42.06 8.13
N ARG A 148 -9.63 -42.24 9.43
CA ARG A 148 -10.17 -41.18 10.30
C ARG A 148 -9.39 -39.90 10.00
N PRO A 149 -10.05 -38.82 9.56
CA PRO A 149 -9.35 -37.58 9.25
C PRO A 149 -8.60 -37.19 10.51
N ALA A 150 -7.27 -37.19 10.42
CA ALA A 150 -6.37 -36.88 11.51
C ALA A 150 -6.94 -35.66 12.23
N ALA A 151 -7.36 -35.88 13.49
CA ALA A 151 -8.12 -34.92 14.28
C ALA A 151 -7.51 -33.54 14.06
N ARG A 152 -8.17 -32.74 13.21
CA ARG A 152 -7.80 -31.35 12.96
C ARG A 152 -7.69 -30.76 14.33
N ARG A 153 -6.47 -30.49 14.79
CA ARG A 153 -6.20 -29.83 16.06
C ARG A 153 -7.16 -28.67 16.10
N ALA A 154 -8.22 -28.82 16.91
CA ALA A 154 -9.27 -27.83 17.01
C ALA A 154 -8.53 -26.55 17.31
N PHE A 155 -8.64 -25.60 16.38
CA PHE A 155 -8.04 -24.29 16.50
C PHE A 155 -8.59 -23.74 17.81
N ARG A 156 -7.81 -23.85 18.90
CA ARG A 156 -8.13 -23.23 20.18
C ARG A 156 -8.14 -21.74 19.84
N PRO A 157 -9.30 -21.07 19.80
CA PRO A 157 -9.33 -19.64 19.56
C PRO A 157 -8.43 -19.03 20.62
N SER A 158 -7.31 -18.46 20.16
CA SER A 158 -6.36 -17.80 21.06
C SER A 158 -7.17 -16.81 21.88
N ALA A 159 -7.08 -16.93 23.21
CA ALA A 159 -7.87 -16.20 24.20
C ALA A 159 -8.35 -14.87 23.62
N THR A 160 -9.63 -14.82 23.25
CA THR A 160 -10.24 -13.64 22.67
C THR A 160 -10.14 -12.57 23.73
N THR A 161 -9.23 -11.62 23.55
CA THR A 161 -9.12 -10.47 24.44
C THR A 161 -10.51 -9.87 24.52
N HIS A 162 -11.14 -9.96 25.70
CA HIS A 162 -12.50 -9.45 25.92
C HIS A 162 -12.46 -7.94 25.75
N LEU A 163 -12.71 -7.47 24.53
CA LEU A 163 -12.86 -6.05 24.26
C LEU A 163 -14.18 -5.59 24.90
N PRO A 164 -14.20 -4.44 25.61
CA PRO A 164 -15.43 -3.92 26.15
C PRO A 164 -16.43 -3.69 25.02
N PRO A 165 -17.72 -4.03 25.18
CA PRO A 165 -18.72 -3.97 24.10
C PRO A 165 -18.86 -2.56 23.48
N ARG A 166 -18.54 -1.51 24.25
CA ARG A 166 -18.54 -0.11 23.77
C ARG A 166 -17.39 0.22 22.80
N ALA A 167 -16.30 -0.54 22.81
CA ALA A 167 -15.14 -0.30 21.96
C ALA A 167 -15.27 -0.90 20.56
N VAL A 168 -16.07 -1.95 20.39
CA VAL A 168 -16.31 -2.62 19.12
C VAL A 168 -16.80 -1.65 18.01
N PRO A 169 -17.79 -0.77 18.23
CA PRO A 169 -18.24 0.15 17.18
C PRO A 169 -17.19 1.20 16.82
N LEU A 170 -16.40 1.68 17.79
CA LEU A 170 -15.33 2.67 17.55
C LEU A 170 -14.23 2.07 16.67
N LEU A 171 -13.76 0.86 16.99
CA LEU A 171 -12.73 0.18 16.20
C LEU A 171 -13.23 -0.16 14.80
N THR A 172 -14.49 -0.60 14.68
CA THR A 172 -15.11 -0.92 13.39
C THR A 172 -15.23 0.34 12.52
N ALA A 173 -15.75 1.44 13.08
CA ALA A 173 -15.88 2.71 12.38
C ALA A 173 -14.51 3.26 11.94
N ALA A 174 -13.52 3.29 12.84
CA ALA A 174 -12.17 3.76 12.53
C ALA A 174 -11.55 2.98 11.36
N ARG A 175 -11.66 1.64 11.40
CA ARG A 175 -11.18 0.79 10.30
C ARG A 175 -11.95 1.05 9.01
N THR A 176 -13.26 1.11 9.04
CA THR A 176 -14.08 1.35 7.83
C THR A 176 -13.71 2.69 7.19
N VAL A 177 -13.64 3.75 7.98
CA VAL A 177 -13.30 5.10 7.52
C VAL A 177 -11.87 5.16 6.98
N ALA A 178 -10.89 4.57 7.67
CA ALA A 178 -9.50 4.52 7.22
C ALA A 178 -9.36 3.78 5.88
N ARG A 179 -10.11 2.69 5.67
CA ARG A 179 -10.11 1.98 4.37
C ARG A 179 -10.82 2.79 3.30
N LEU A 180 -11.94 3.43 3.61
CA LEU A 180 -12.69 4.24 2.65
C LEU A 180 -11.88 5.43 2.15
N ALA A 181 -11.10 6.08 3.03
CA ALA A 181 -10.26 7.21 2.69
C ALA A 181 -9.12 6.88 1.70
N LEU A 182 -8.74 5.61 1.55
CA LEU A 182 -7.76 5.20 0.55
C LEU A 182 -8.33 5.23 -0.89
N VAL A 183 -9.64 5.08 -1.05
CA VAL A 183 -10.28 5.09 -2.37
C VAL A 183 -10.09 6.43 -3.11
N PRO A 184 -10.39 7.62 -2.51
CA PRO A 184 -10.12 8.89 -3.17
C PRO A 184 -8.62 9.15 -3.37
N VAL A 185 -7.73 8.62 -2.54
CA VAL A 185 -6.27 8.69 -2.76
C VAL A 185 -5.88 7.98 -4.05
N PHE A 186 -6.34 6.74 -4.24
CA PHE A 186 -6.02 5.98 -5.46
C PHE A 186 -6.68 6.57 -6.70
N ALA A 187 -7.93 7.04 -6.59
CA ALA A 187 -8.64 7.68 -7.68
C ALA A 187 -7.98 9.00 -8.11
N SER A 188 -7.63 9.86 -7.14
CA SER A 188 -6.95 11.13 -7.41
C SER A 188 -5.55 10.93 -7.96
N ALA A 189 -4.78 9.95 -7.45
CA ALA A 189 -3.50 9.58 -8.02
C ALA A 189 -3.64 9.17 -9.49
N CYS A 190 -4.60 8.30 -9.80
CA CYS A 190 -4.88 7.89 -11.18
C CYS A 190 -5.22 9.09 -12.08
N GLY A 191 -6.06 10.02 -11.60
CA GLY A 191 -6.39 11.25 -12.33
C GLY A 191 -5.19 12.15 -12.60
N THR A 192 -4.31 12.33 -11.61
CA THR A 192 -3.10 13.15 -11.77
C THR A 192 -2.11 12.56 -12.77
N TYR A 193 -1.94 11.24 -12.77
CA TYR A 193 -0.97 10.56 -13.64
C TYR A 193 -1.47 10.29 -15.05
N LEU A 194 -2.77 10.02 -15.25
CA LEU A 194 -3.31 9.72 -16.58
C LEU A 194 -3.55 10.98 -17.40
N LEU A 195 -4.32 11.92 -16.85
CA LEU A 195 -4.79 13.11 -17.57
C LEU A 195 -4.89 14.26 -16.55
N PRO A 196 -3.81 14.99 -16.25
CA PRO A 196 -3.81 16.04 -15.24
C PRO A 196 -4.85 17.13 -15.51
N GLN A 197 -5.10 17.44 -16.79
CA GLN A 197 -6.14 18.39 -17.23
C GLN A 197 -7.56 17.90 -16.92
N TYR A 198 -7.76 16.59 -16.88
CA TYR A 198 -9.04 15.91 -16.65
C TYR A 198 -9.02 15.13 -15.33
N ARG A 199 -8.25 15.62 -14.34
CA ARG A 199 -8.03 14.91 -13.06
C ARG A 199 -9.34 14.51 -12.38
N VAL A 200 -10.29 15.43 -12.28
CA VAL A 200 -11.58 15.20 -11.60
C VAL A 200 -12.45 14.16 -12.32
N PRO A 201 -12.75 14.28 -13.63
CA PRO A 201 -13.56 13.27 -14.32
C PRO A 201 -12.88 11.90 -14.37
N VAL A 202 -11.54 11.83 -14.49
CA VAL A 202 -10.82 10.54 -14.43
C VAL A 202 -10.91 9.91 -13.04
N ALA A 203 -10.72 10.69 -11.97
CA ALA A 203 -10.87 10.19 -10.61
C ALA A 203 -12.29 9.69 -10.34
N LEU A 204 -13.32 10.43 -10.80
CA LEU A 204 -14.71 9.99 -10.73
C LEU A 204 -14.95 8.69 -11.52
N ALA A 205 -14.43 8.58 -12.74
CA ALA A 205 -14.54 7.37 -13.54
C ALA A 205 -13.93 6.16 -12.82
N VAL A 206 -12.76 6.32 -12.20
CA VAL A 206 -12.12 5.26 -11.40
C VAL A 206 -13.00 4.85 -10.23
N VAL A 207 -13.57 5.80 -9.47
CA VAL A 207 -14.48 5.50 -8.36
C VAL A 207 -15.73 4.77 -8.85
N VAL A 208 -16.33 5.19 -9.96
CA VAL A 208 -17.51 4.55 -10.55
C VAL A 208 -17.19 3.11 -10.97
N ILE A 209 -16.07 2.87 -11.66
CA ILE A 209 -15.63 1.53 -12.07
C ILE A 209 -15.44 0.64 -10.84
N VAL A 210 -14.79 1.16 -9.79
CA VAL A 210 -14.52 0.41 -8.56
C VAL A 210 -15.81 0.10 -7.79
N ALA A 211 -16.73 1.06 -7.69
CA ALA A 211 -18.02 0.88 -7.04
C ALA A 211 -18.94 -0.09 -7.80
N ALA A 212 -18.95 -0.01 -9.14
CA ALA A 212 -19.65 -0.96 -9.99
C ALA A 212 -19.05 -2.37 -9.84
N GLY A 213 -17.72 -2.49 -9.81
CA GLY A 213 -17.02 -3.75 -9.59
C GLY A 213 -17.37 -4.41 -8.25
N ASP A 214 -17.32 -3.67 -7.14
CA ASP A 214 -17.71 -4.23 -5.83
C ASP A 214 -19.22 -4.51 -5.73
N GLY A 215 -20.05 -3.69 -6.39
CA GLY A 215 -21.49 -3.90 -6.51
C GLY A 215 -21.82 -5.20 -7.22
N ALA A 216 -21.12 -5.49 -8.32
CA ALA A 216 -21.18 -6.76 -9.06
C ALA A 216 -20.53 -7.94 -8.32
N GLY A 217 -19.91 -7.69 -7.17
CA GLY A 217 -19.24 -8.72 -6.39
C GLY A 217 -17.92 -9.20 -6.98
N ALA A 218 -17.25 -8.37 -7.79
CA ALA A 218 -15.93 -8.68 -8.34
C ALA A 218 -14.94 -8.94 -7.20
N VAL A 219 -14.41 -10.16 -7.15
CA VAL A 219 -13.34 -10.54 -6.21
C VAL A 219 -12.10 -10.82 -7.02
N LEU A 220 -11.02 -10.06 -6.80
CA LEU A 220 -9.73 -10.38 -7.41
C LEU A 220 -9.24 -11.73 -6.89
N PRO A 221 -9.06 -12.75 -7.77
CA PRO A 221 -8.46 -14.01 -7.40
C PRO A 221 -7.06 -13.80 -6.81
N ARG A 222 -6.63 -14.68 -5.90
CA ARG A 222 -5.28 -14.59 -5.30
C ARG A 222 -4.18 -14.62 -6.36
N PHE A 223 -4.37 -15.40 -7.42
CA PHE A 223 -3.46 -15.48 -8.55
C PHE A 223 -3.28 -14.13 -9.25
N VAL A 224 -4.37 -13.45 -9.60
CA VAL A 224 -4.33 -12.12 -10.24
C VAL A 224 -3.62 -11.10 -9.34
N ARG A 225 -3.82 -11.15 -8.02
CA ARG A 225 -3.10 -10.27 -7.09
C ARG A 225 -1.59 -10.51 -7.10
N GLY A 226 -1.15 -11.76 -7.25
CA GLY A 226 0.25 -12.11 -7.39
C GLY A 226 0.85 -11.53 -8.67
N TRP A 227 0.13 -11.64 -9.79
CA TRP A 227 0.53 -11.05 -11.08
C TRP A 227 0.61 -9.54 -11.03
N VAL A 228 -0.43 -8.87 -10.52
CA VAL A 228 -0.44 -7.42 -10.32
C VAL A 228 0.78 -7.01 -9.49
N LEU A 229 1.06 -7.71 -8.39
CA LEU A 229 2.25 -7.43 -7.59
C LEU A 229 3.56 -7.61 -8.38
N GLY A 230 3.68 -8.69 -9.16
CA GLY A 230 4.85 -8.92 -10.01
C GLY A 230 5.07 -7.79 -11.02
N ILE A 231 4.00 -7.39 -11.73
CA ILE A 231 4.03 -6.28 -12.70
C ILE A 231 4.44 -4.97 -12.01
N LEU A 232 3.90 -4.69 -10.83
CA LEU A 232 4.25 -3.48 -10.07
C LEU A 232 5.70 -3.48 -9.59
N LEU A 233 6.23 -4.63 -9.18
CA LEU A 233 7.64 -4.75 -8.80
C LEU A 233 8.57 -4.54 -10.00
N VAL A 234 8.23 -5.13 -11.16
CA VAL A 234 8.99 -4.92 -12.40
C VAL A 234 8.91 -3.47 -12.85
N GLY A 235 7.72 -2.85 -12.82
CA GLY A 235 7.53 -1.44 -13.14
C GLY A 235 8.32 -0.51 -12.21
N ALA A 236 8.32 -0.79 -10.90
CA ALA A 236 9.12 -0.04 -9.93
C ALA A 236 10.62 -0.21 -10.17
N ALA A 237 11.09 -1.42 -10.46
CA ALA A 237 12.49 -1.67 -10.81
C ALA A 237 12.89 -0.95 -12.11
N GLY A 238 12.02 -0.95 -13.13
CA GLY A 238 12.22 -0.21 -14.37
C GLY A 238 12.29 1.30 -14.15
N LEU A 239 11.44 1.86 -13.29
CA LEU A 239 11.50 3.27 -12.91
C LEU A 239 12.82 3.61 -12.20
N VAL A 240 13.25 2.78 -11.24
CA VAL A 240 14.53 2.97 -10.56
C VAL A 240 15.70 2.91 -11.55
N ALA A 241 15.70 1.94 -12.47
CA ALA A 241 16.71 1.82 -13.50
C ALA A 241 16.72 3.04 -14.44
N LEU A 242 15.55 3.54 -14.84
CA LEU A 242 15.41 4.75 -15.64
C LEU A 242 15.99 5.96 -14.90
N CYS A 243 15.64 6.12 -13.63
CA CYS A 243 16.17 7.23 -12.84
C CYS A 243 17.70 7.18 -12.70
N LEU A 244 18.29 6.00 -12.49
CA LEU A 244 19.75 5.84 -12.43
C LEU A 244 20.45 6.14 -13.77
N ALA A 245 19.73 6.10 -14.89
CA ALA A 245 20.29 6.40 -16.20
C ALA A 245 20.42 7.92 -16.49
N ILE A 246 19.72 8.78 -15.75
CA ILE A 246 19.66 10.23 -16.03
C ILE A 246 20.70 10.98 -15.18
N ALA A 247 21.69 11.60 -15.83
CA ALA A 247 22.77 12.33 -15.15
C ALA A 247 22.27 13.53 -14.33
N PRO A 248 22.76 13.75 -13.09
CA PRO A 248 22.25 14.76 -12.15
C PRO A 248 22.50 16.21 -12.58
N GLU A 249 21.45 17.02 -12.67
CA GLU A 249 21.47 18.47 -12.82
C GLU A 249 21.63 19.08 -11.44
N ARG A 250 22.70 19.86 -11.28
CA ARG A 250 23.00 20.55 -10.03
C ARG A 250 22.24 21.87 -10.02
N GLY A 251 21.34 22.08 -9.04
CA GLY A 251 21.20 23.43 -8.47
C GLY A 251 19.83 24.11 -8.39
N VAL A 252 18.68 23.50 -8.65
CA VAL A 252 17.42 24.28 -8.52
C VAL A 252 16.23 23.43 -8.08
N GLY A 253 15.86 23.54 -6.81
CA GLY A 253 14.60 23.03 -6.29
C GLY A 253 14.61 22.99 -4.77
N SER A 254 13.67 23.71 -4.14
CA SER A 254 13.39 23.50 -2.72
C SER A 254 12.98 22.05 -2.55
N GLY A 255 13.71 21.33 -1.70
CA GLY A 255 13.36 19.97 -1.37
C GLY A 255 11.89 19.88 -0.90
N PRO A 256 11.25 18.72 -1.10
CA PRO A 256 9.92 18.42 -0.60
C PRO A 256 9.85 18.74 0.89
N GLY A 257 8.76 19.41 1.28
CA GLY A 257 8.55 19.77 2.68
C GLY A 257 8.39 18.50 3.52
N PHE A 258 9.01 18.46 4.70
CA PHE A 258 9.02 17.32 5.63
C PHE A 258 7.68 16.56 5.80
N ALA A 259 6.54 17.24 5.61
CA ALA A 259 5.19 16.70 5.73
C ALA A 259 4.93 15.42 4.90
N GLY A 260 5.47 15.29 3.69
CA GLY A 260 5.16 14.11 2.86
C GLY A 260 5.90 12.83 3.27
N ILE A 261 7.11 12.92 3.86
CA ILE A 261 7.75 11.75 4.51
C ILE A 261 6.81 11.21 5.58
N PHE A 262 6.32 12.10 6.44
CA PHE A 262 5.50 11.72 7.58
C PHE A 262 4.16 11.15 7.10
N ALA A 263 3.57 11.71 6.05
CA ALA A 263 2.37 11.16 5.42
C ALA A 263 2.63 9.74 4.88
N ALA A 264 3.74 9.52 4.18
CA ALA A 264 4.12 8.21 3.65
C ALA A 264 4.28 7.17 4.77
N ALA A 265 5.06 7.53 5.79
CA ALA A 265 5.32 6.70 6.96
C ALA A 265 4.02 6.39 7.70
N ALA A 266 3.13 7.38 7.86
CA ALA A 266 1.83 7.23 8.50
C ALA A 266 0.90 6.28 7.75
N VAL A 267 0.91 6.29 6.41
CA VAL A 267 0.13 5.33 5.60
C VAL A 267 0.72 3.92 5.65
N LEU A 268 2.05 3.79 5.71
CA LEU A 268 2.73 2.49 5.84
C LEU A 268 2.61 1.89 7.24
N PHE A 269 2.55 2.72 8.28
CA PHE A 269 2.64 2.29 9.68
C PHE A 269 1.55 1.27 10.09
N PRO A 270 0.26 1.43 9.76
CA PRO A 270 -0.78 0.43 10.03
C PRO A 270 -0.51 -0.95 9.41
N LEU A 271 0.36 -1.01 8.40
CA LEU A 271 0.72 -2.25 7.73
C LEU A 271 1.74 -3.03 8.53
N LEU A 272 2.62 -2.31 9.24
CA LEU A 272 3.66 -2.86 10.10
C LEU A 272 3.09 -3.33 11.45
N THR A 273 2.03 -2.69 11.95
CA THR A 273 1.43 -3.01 13.26
C THR A 273 0.51 -4.23 13.26
N ARG A 274 0.24 -4.84 12.10
CA ARG A 274 -0.57 -6.08 12.05
C ARG A 274 0.18 -7.24 12.71
N GLN A 275 -0.44 -7.86 13.73
CA GLN A 275 0.16 -8.87 14.64
C GLN A 275 0.82 -10.11 13.99
N LYS A 276 0.52 -10.40 12.72
CA LYS A 276 1.22 -11.42 11.93
C LYS A 276 1.54 -10.82 10.57
N PRO A 277 2.63 -10.03 10.45
CA PRO A 277 3.09 -9.65 9.14
C PRO A 277 3.54 -10.94 8.47
N ASP A 278 2.87 -11.33 7.38
CA ASP A 278 3.42 -12.35 6.49
C ASP A 278 4.85 -11.90 6.17
N ARG A 279 5.84 -12.77 6.34
CA ARG A 279 7.26 -12.42 6.12
C ARG A 279 7.48 -11.75 4.76
N TRP A 280 6.69 -12.15 3.78
CA TRP A 280 6.60 -11.54 2.45
C TRP A 280 6.22 -10.06 2.47
N LEU A 281 5.27 -9.67 3.32
CA LEU A 281 4.81 -8.30 3.43
C LEU A 281 5.87 -7.40 4.04
N ALA A 282 6.49 -7.86 5.13
CA ALA A 282 7.64 -7.17 5.72
C ALA A 282 8.77 -7.05 4.69
N GLY A 283 9.08 -8.11 3.94
CA GLY A 283 10.03 -8.09 2.84
C GLY A 283 9.69 -7.04 1.78
N THR A 284 8.44 -6.99 1.30
CA THR A 284 8.03 -5.98 0.30
C THR A 284 8.10 -4.55 0.84
N VAL A 285 7.77 -4.34 2.11
CA VAL A 285 7.86 -3.02 2.74
C VAL A 285 9.31 -2.58 2.84
N VAL A 286 10.20 -3.46 3.30
CA VAL A 286 11.62 -3.19 3.40
C VAL A 286 12.23 -2.94 2.02
N VAL A 287 11.95 -3.80 1.04
CA VAL A 287 12.48 -3.64 -0.32
C VAL A 287 12.02 -2.33 -0.93
N ALA A 288 10.73 -1.99 -0.84
CA ALA A 288 10.26 -0.74 -1.42
C ALA A 288 10.77 0.49 -0.67
N ALA A 289 10.94 0.39 0.65
CA ALA A 289 11.56 1.44 1.43
C ALA A 289 13.05 1.63 1.10
N VAL A 290 13.78 0.53 0.88
CA VAL A 290 15.18 0.56 0.42
C VAL A 290 15.26 1.13 -0.99
N LEU A 291 14.36 0.74 -1.90
CA LEU A 291 14.32 1.31 -3.25
C LEU A 291 14.02 2.81 -3.21
N CYS A 292 13.06 3.25 -2.40
CA CYS A 292 12.81 4.67 -2.19
C CYS A 292 14.01 5.37 -1.56
N ALA A 293 14.66 4.74 -0.59
CA ALA A 293 15.84 5.28 0.05
C ALA A 293 17.00 5.50 -0.94
N VAL A 294 17.30 4.47 -1.73
CA VAL A 294 18.35 4.50 -2.75
C VAL A 294 18.02 5.52 -3.82
N ALA A 295 16.76 5.54 -4.28
CA ALA A 295 16.29 6.52 -5.23
C ALA A 295 16.49 7.93 -4.68
N LEU A 296 16.03 8.19 -3.46
CA LEU A 296 16.15 9.49 -2.80
C LEU A 296 17.58 9.95 -2.56
N HIS A 297 18.47 9.01 -2.23
CA HIS A 297 19.87 9.30 -2.01
C HIS A 297 20.59 9.64 -3.32
N GLN A 298 20.30 8.92 -4.40
CA GLN A 298 21.00 9.08 -5.68
C GLN A 298 20.45 10.23 -6.54
N LEU A 299 19.13 10.41 -6.52
CA LEU A 299 18.45 11.35 -7.41
C LEU A 299 18.33 12.73 -6.78
N GLY A 300 18.41 12.80 -5.45
CA GLY A 300 17.91 13.96 -4.72
C GLY A 300 16.40 14.15 -4.94
N PRO A 301 15.77 15.01 -4.14
CA PRO A 301 14.34 15.22 -4.28
C PRO A 301 13.92 15.76 -5.65
N VAL A 302 14.68 16.71 -6.18
CA VAL A 302 14.32 17.39 -7.44
C VAL A 302 14.16 16.40 -8.60
N ARG A 303 14.91 15.29 -8.63
CA ARG A 303 14.89 14.34 -9.76
C ARG A 303 13.92 13.19 -9.62
N LEU A 304 13.30 13.04 -8.46
CA LEU A 304 12.29 12.00 -8.25
C LEU A 304 10.88 12.42 -8.65
N GLY A 305 10.71 13.57 -9.32
CA GLY A 305 9.38 14.10 -9.67
C GLY A 305 8.62 14.48 -8.41
N LEU A 306 9.40 14.99 -7.47
CA LEU A 306 9.09 15.08 -6.06
C LEU A 306 8.95 16.56 -5.64
N SER A 307 9.45 17.43 -6.50
CA SER A 307 8.87 18.73 -6.80
C SER A 307 7.46 18.54 -7.37
N ASP A 308 6.57 19.52 -7.23
CA ASP A 308 5.26 19.56 -7.91
C ASP A 308 5.36 19.44 -9.46
N ALA A 309 6.58 19.42 -10.01
CA ALA A 309 6.86 19.08 -11.39
C ALA A 309 6.33 17.67 -11.73
N PRO A 310 5.33 17.55 -12.61
CA PRO A 310 4.72 16.27 -12.96
C PRO A 310 5.77 15.31 -13.53
N LEU A 311 5.64 14.01 -13.23
CA LEU A 311 6.48 12.92 -13.79
C LEU A 311 6.61 12.99 -15.32
N ARG A 312 5.62 13.61 -15.97
CA ARG A 312 5.59 13.89 -17.40
C ARG A 312 6.74 14.79 -17.87
N ASP A 313 7.13 15.78 -17.07
CA ASP A 313 8.22 16.69 -17.39
C ASP A 313 9.57 15.97 -17.32
N LEU A 314 9.71 15.02 -16.38
CA LEU A 314 10.87 14.12 -16.34
C LEU A 314 10.93 13.20 -17.55
N LEU A 315 9.79 12.65 -18.01
CA LEU A 315 9.75 11.83 -19.22
C LEU A 315 10.03 12.66 -20.47
N ALA A 316 9.53 13.90 -20.53
CA ALA A 316 9.83 14.83 -21.61
C ALA A 316 11.33 15.14 -21.67
N ALA A 317 12.00 15.28 -20.52
CA ALA A 317 13.45 15.50 -20.46
C ALA A 317 14.30 14.31 -20.96
N VAL A 318 13.74 13.11 -21.02
CA VAL A 318 14.45 11.87 -21.41
C VAL A 318 14.05 11.42 -22.82
N ASP A 319 13.28 12.22 -23.57
CA ASP A 319 12.58 11.79 -24.79
C ASP A 319 11.76 10.50 -24.59
N GLY A 320 11.36 10.24 -23.34
CA GLY A 320 10.70 9.03 -22.88
C GLY A 320 9.19 8.98 -23.18
N GLN A 321 8.70 9.75 -24.16
CA GLN A 321 7.28 9.83 -24.50
C GLN A 321 6.70 8.45 -24.87
N ALA A 322 7.52 7.55 -25.44
CA ALA A 322 7.14 6.17 -25.74
C ALA A 322 6.81 5.33 -24.48
N ILE A 323 7.28 5.75 -23.29
CA ILE A 323 7.08 5.05 -22.01
C ILE A 323 5.82 5.54 -21.28
N GLU A 324 5.28 6.72 -21.66
CA GLU A 324 4.05 7.29 -21.08
C GLU A 324 2.87 6.31 -21.03
N PRO A 325 2.50 5.57 -22.10
CA PRO A 325 1.39 4.61 -22.05
C PRO A 325 1.67 3.42 -21.13
N LEU A 326 2.93 3.01 -21.01
CA LEU A 326 3.34 1.92 -20.13
C LEU A 326 3.20 2.35 -18.66
N LEU A 327 3.60 3.57 -18.31
CA LEU A 327 3.41 4.14 -16.98
C LEU A 327 1.94 4.33 -16.65
N ALA A 328 1.14 4.85 -17.58
CA ALA A 328 -0.31 4.94 -17.45
C ALA A 328 -0.94 3.57 -17.13
N GLY A 329 -0.52 2.52 -17.87
CA GLY A 329 -0.93 1.14 -17.61
C GLY A 329 -0.56 0.66 -16.21
N ILE A 330 0.68 0.91 -15.77
CA ILE A 330 1.15 0.55 -14.42
C ILE A 330 0.32 1.26 -13.35
N VAL A 331 0.03 2.56 -13.52
CA VAL A 331 -0.78 3.33 -12.56
C VAL A 331 -2.19 2.77 -12.46
N VAL A 332 -2.84 2.43 -13.58
CA VAL A 332 -4.19 1.83 -13.58
C VAL A 332 -4.17 0.46 -12.90
N ILE A 333 -3.19 -0.38 -13.25
CA ILE A 333 -3.00 -1.72 -12.64
C ILE A 333 -2.70 -1.62 -11.14
N ALA A 334 -2.05 -0.54 -10.67
CA ALA A 334 -1.79 -0.29 -9.26
C ALA A 334 -3.04 0.18 -8.51
N THR A 335 -3.67 1.24 -9.03
CA THR A 335 -4.70 2.03 -8.34
C THR A 335 -6.05 1.32 -8.32
N VAL A 336 -6.51 0.76 -9.44
CA VAL A 336 -7.86 0.18 -9.54
C VAL A 336 -8.04 -1.04 -8.63
N PRO A 337 -7.14 -2.06 -8.64
CA PRO A 337 -7.25 -3.18 -7.72
C PRO A 337 -7.08 -2.80 -6.25
N ALA A 338 -6.24 -1.80 -5.96
CA ALA A 338 -6.04 -1.30 -4.60
C ALA A 338 -7.30 -0.58 -4.10
N ALA A 339 -7.91 0.26 -4.93
CA ALA A 339 -9.18 0.93 -4.65
C ALA A 339 -10.33 -0.07 -4.46
N LEU A 340 -10.43 -1.09 -5.30
CA LEU A 340 -11.42 -2.16 -5.12
C LEU A 340 -11.20 -2.94 -3.83
N GLY A 341 -9.93 -3.23 -3.49
CA GLY A 341 -9.58 -3.84 -2.21
C GLY A 341 -9.98 -2.98 -1.01
N ALA A 342 -9.74 -1.66 -1.09
CA ALA A 342 -10.08 -0.71 -0.04
C ALA A 342 -11.60 -0.54 0.11
N LEU A 343 -12.34 -0.41 -1.00
CA LEU A 343 -13.79 -0.27 -1.01
C LEU A 343 -14.48 -1.54 -0.48
N THR A 344 -14.05 -2.72 -0.94
CA THR A 344 -14.60 -4.01 -0.46
C THR A 344 -14.38 -4.21 1.05
N GLU A 345 -13.25 -3.75 1.58
CA GLU A 345 -12.95 -3.79 3.03
C GLU A 345 -13.77 -2.75 3.80
N ALA A 346 -13.92 -1.53 3.27
CA ALA A 346 -14.72 -0.47 3.88
C ALA A 346 -16.21 -0.83 3.95
N ARG A 347 -16.77 -1.41 2.88
CA ARG A 347 -18.17 -1.86 2.85
C ARG A 347 -18.47 -2.88 3.95
N GLY A 348 -17.51 -3.75 4.27
CA GLY A 348 -17.65 -4.74 5.33
C GLY A 348 -18.90 -5.61 5.15
N ALA A 349 -19.80 -5.56 6.15
CA ALA A 349 -21.04 -6.34 6.18
C ALA A 349 -22.25 -5.63 5.54
N LEU A 350 -22.08 -4.43 4.96
CA LEU A 350 -23.19 -3.73 4.32
C LEU A 350 -23.72 -4.51 3.10
N PRO A 351 -25.05 -4.52 2.88
CA PRO A 351 -25.67 -5.26 1.79
C PRO A 351 -25.21 -4.74 0.43
N ARG A 352 -25.06 -5.66 -0.53
CA ARG A 352 -24.88 -5.30 -1.95
C ARG A 352 -26.27 -5.12 -2.59
N PRO A 353 -26.48 -4.13 -3.48
CA PRO A 353 -25.52 -3.15 -4.01
C PRO A 353 -25.44 -1.82 -3.22
N SER A 354 -26.39 -1.55 -2.32
CA SER A 354 -26.55 -0.23 -1.67
C SER A 354 -25.33 0.21 -0.86
N GLY A 355 -24.65 -0.71 -0.17
CA GLY A 355 -23.40 -0.42 0.54
C GLY A 355 -22.28 0.03 -0.39
N SER A 356 -22.17 -0.56 -1.58
CA SER A 356 -21.16 -0.16 -2.57
C SER A 356 -21.46 1.23 -3.12
N LEU A 357 -22.74 1.53 -3.41
CA LEU A 357 -23.15 2.85 -3.88
C LEU A 357 -22.88 3.94 -2.83
N LEU A 358 -23.20 3.70 -1.55
CA LEU A 358 -22.95 4.68 -0.49
C LEU A 358 -21.45 4.92 -0.28
N CYS A 359 -20.65 3.85 -0.21
CA CYS A 359 -19.20 3.98 -0.12
C CYS A 359 -18.60 4.66 -1.37
N GLY A 360 -19.11 4.33 -2.56
CA GLY A 360 -18.71 4.94 -3.82
C GLY A 360 -19.01 6.44 -3.88
N LEU A 361 -20.20 6.87 -3.45
CA LEU A 361 -20.58 8.28 -3.38
C LEU A 361 -19.69 9.07 -2.42
N LEU A 362 -19.41 8.53 -1.22
CA LEU A 362 -18.49 9.15 -0.26
C LEU A 362 -17.06 9.25 -0.82
N ALA A 363 -16.58 8.20 -1.49
CA ALA A 363 -15.28 8.20 -2.15
C ALA A 363 -15.23 9.21 -3.33
N ALA A 364 -16.31 9.33 -4.09
CA ALA A 364 -16.43 10.29 -5.20
C ALA A 364 -16.37 11.73 -4.68
N ALA A 365 -17.11 12.04 -3.60
CA ALA A 365 -17.04 13.34 -2.95
C ALA A 365 -15.60 13.63 -2.49
N GLY A 366 -14.94 12.67 -1.83
CA GLY A 366 -13.53 12.81 -1.45
C GLY A 366 -12.60 13.05 -2.64
N ALA A 367 -12.82 12.38 -3.76
CA ALA A 367 -12.00 12.52 -4.97
C ALA A 367 -12.19 13.87 -5.67
N VAL A 368 -13.39 14.47 -5.57
CA VAL A 368 -13.71 15.79 -6.13
C VAL A 368 -13.19 16.92 -5.25
N PHE A 369 -13.41 16.84 -3.94
CA PHE A 369 -13.12 17.95 -3.02
C PHE A 369 -11.69 17.98 -2.51
N LEU A 370 -10.97 16.86 -2.50
CA LEU A 370 -9.61 16.79 -1.95
C LEU A 370 -8.56 16.85 -3.06
N ALA A 371 -7.56 17.72 -2.89
CA ALA A 371 -6.31 17.60 -3.63
C ALA A 371 -5.64 16.23 -3.34
N PRO A 372 -4.76 15.68 -4.21
CA PRO A 372 -4.19 14.35 -3.98
C PRO A 372 -3.36 14.31 -2.70
N ALA A 373 -2.63 15.40 -2.42
CA ALA A 373 -1.88 15.60 -1.20
C ALA A 373 -2.79 15.64 0.04
N GLN A 374 -3.89 16.41 -0.01
CA GLN A 374 -4.86 16.47 1.08
C GLN A 374 -5.56 15.12 1.30
N ALA A 375 -5.94 14.42 0.23
CA ALA A 375 -6.53 13.09 0.32
C ALA A 375 -5.57 12.11 1.02
N LEU A 376 -4.27 12.18 0.70
CA LEU A 376 -3.24 11.37 1.34
C LEU A 376 -3.09 11.72 2.82
N LEU A 377 -3.03 13.01 3.17
CA LEU A 377 -2.91 13.47 4.56
C LEU A 377 -4.11 13.07 5.41
N VAL A 378 -5.32 13.21 4.88
CA VAL A 378 -6.56 12.77 5.54
C VAL A 378 -6.56 11.25 5.70
N ALA A 379 -6.20 10.49 4.66
CA ALA A 379 -6.09 9.03 4.75
C ALA A 379 -5.03 8.59 5.77
N ALA A 380 -3.88 9.28 5.82
CA ALA A 380 -2.83 9.06 6.79
C ALA A 380 -3.32 9.31 8.23
N ALA A 381 -3.98 10.45 8.47
CA ALA A 381 -4.56 10.79 9.77
C ALA A 381 -5.59 9.75 10.23
N LEU A 382 -6.48 9.31 9.34
CA LEU A 382 -7.49 8.27 9.63
C LEU A 382 -6.84 6.91 9.91
N ALA A 383 -5.77 6.57 9.18
CA ALA A 383 -5.03 5.34 9.41
C ALA A 383 -4.28 5.35 10.75
N LEU A 384 -3.68 6.49 11.12
CA LEU A 384 -3.08 6.69 12.44
C LEU A 384 -4.12 6.65 13.56
N ALA A 385 -5.31 7.21 13.33
CA ALA A 385 -6.44 7.11 14.25
C ALA A 385 -6.89 5.65 14.45
N GLU A 386 -6.97 4.82 13.40
CA GLU A 386 -7.22 3.36 13.52
C GLU A 386 -6.17 2.72 14.43
N VAL A 387 -4.88 3.02 14.20
CA VAL A 387 -3.79 2.46 15.00
C VAL A 387 -3.83 2.94 16.45
N LEU A 388 -4.11 4.22 16.70
CA LEU A 388 -4.21 4.79 18.03
C LEU A 388 -5.36 4.16 18.81
N VAL A 389 -6.56 4.07 18.22
CA VAL A 389 -7.72 3.40 18.83
C VAL A 389 -7.38 1.94 19.15
N THR A 390 -6.77 1.22 18.21
CA THR A 390 -6.36 -0.17 18.43
C THR A 390 -5.35 -0.29 19.57
N SER A 391 -4.38 0.61 19.63
CA SER A 391 -3.31 0.63 20.64
C SER A 391 -3.87 0.94 22.03
N LEU A 392 -4.77 1.92 22.13
CA LEU A 392 -5.44 2.29 23.38
C LEU A 392 -6.30 1.14 23.93
N LEU A 393 -6.92 0.36 23.05
CA LEU A 393 -7.69 -0.83 23.45
C LEU A 393 -6.81 -2.02 23.82
N THR A 394 -5.50 -1.97 23.56
CA THR A 394 -4.55 -3.08 23.79
C THR A 394 -3.39 -2.72 24.73
N LEU A 395 -3.52 -1.58 25.45
CA LEU A 395 -2.54 -0.96 26.35
C LEU A 395 -1.70 -1.85 27.26
N PRO A 396 -2.13 -3.02 27.79
CA PRO A 396 -1.25 -3.85 28.62
C PRO A 396 0.06 -4.30 27.95
N HIS A 397 0.24 -4.11 26.64
CA HIS A 397 1.44 -4.53 25.92
C HIS A 397 2.40 -3.35 25.71
N ALA A 398 3.70 -3.52 26.01
CA ALA A 398 4.72 -2.49 25.71
C ALA A 398 4.70 -2.06 24.22
N ARG A 399 4.40 -3.00 23.31
CA ARG A 399 4.27 -2.73 21.87
C ARG A 399 3.13 -1.75 21.54
N SER A 400 2.00 -1.82 22.25
CA SER A 400 0.88 -0.89 22.02
C SER A 400 1.21 0.52 22.52
N VAL A 401 2.00 0.65 23.58
CA VAL A 401 2.46 1.95 24.08
C VAL A 401 3.37 2.60 23.06
N VAL A 402 4.34 1.86 22.52
CA VAL A 402 5.25 2.35 21.46
C VAL A 402 4.47 2.73 20.21
N SER A 403 3.49 1.92 19.77
CA SER A 403 2.69 2.25 18.59
C SER A 403 1.78 3.45 18.80
N ALA A 404 1.21 3.62 20.00
CA ALA A 404 0.43 4.81 20.37
C ALA A 404 1.31 6.07 20.38
N ALA A 405 2.48 6.01 21.01
CA ALA A 405 3.42 7.12 21.06
C ALA A 405 3.84 7.55 19.65
N LEU A 406 4.24 6.59 18.80
CA LEU A 406 4.61 6.86 17.41
C LEU A 406 3.43 7.44 16.61
N ALA A 407 2.22 6.91 16.78
CA ALA A 407 1.04 7.44 16.13
C ALA A 407 0.75 8.90 16.55
N ILE A 408 0.86 9.23 17.84
CA ILE A 408 0.69 10.59 18.37
C ILE A 408 1.76 11.51 17.80
N THR A 409 3.03 11.08 17.80
CA THR A 409 4.12 11.87 17.22
C THR A 409 3.86 12.16 15.76
N LEU A 410 3.48 11.17 14.94
CA LEU A 410 3.16 11.38 13.53
C LEU A 410 1.95 12.30 13.33
N LEU A 411 0.92 12.17 14.17
CA LEU A 411 -0.29 12.99 14.09
C LEU A 411 0.00 14.48 14.36
N ALA A 412 0.96 14.78 15.24
CA ALA A 412 1.37 16.14 15.57
C ALA A 412 2.03 16.89 14.39
N TRP A 413 2.50 16.17 13.37
CA TRP A 413 3.09 16.76 12.15
C TRP A 413 2.07 16.99 11.03
N ILE A 414 0.82 16.52 11.18
CA ILE A 414 -0.23 16.71 10.18
C ILE A 414 -0.80 18.14 10.31
N PRO A 415 -0.99 18.87 9.20
CA PRO A 415 -1.63 20.19 9.25
C PRO A 415 -2.98 20.14 9.97
N GLY A 416 -3.22 21.13 10.84
CA GLY A 416 -4.42 21.13 11.71
C GLY A 416 -5.74 21.05 10.95
N LEU A 417 -5.83 21.64 9.75
CA LEU A 417 -7.03 21.57 8.91
C LEU A 417 -7.32 20.15 8.43
N ASP A 418 -6.31 19.41 7.97
CA ASP A 418 -6.46 18.02 7.53
C ASP A 418 -6.80 17.10 8.71
N LEU A 419 -6.25 17.41 9.90
CA LEU A 419 -6.59 16.70 11.13
C LEU A 419 -8.05 16.92 11.54
N LEU A 420 -8.53 18.17 11.49
CA LEU A 420 -9.94 18.49 11.76
C LEU A 420 -10.88 17.79 10.79
N LEU A 421 -10.53 17.78 9.50
CA LEU A 421 -11.28 17.06 8.48
C LEU A 421 -11.31 15.55 8.76
N ALA A 422 -10.15 14.94 9.08
CA ALA A 422 -10.07 13.53 9.44
C ALA A 422 -10.91 13.20 10.69
N LEU A 423 -10.90 14.07 11.71
CA LEU A 423 -11.72 13.92 12.91
C LEU A 423 -13.23 14.02 12.58
N ALA A 424 -13.62 14.96 11.72
CA ALA A 424 -15.02 15.09 11.29
C ALA A 424 -15.50 13.84 10.53
N VAL A 425 -14.69 13.31 9.61
CA VAL A 425 -15.00 12.07 8.88
C VAL A 425 -15.07 10.87 9.82
N LEU A 426 -14.14 10.77 10.78
CA LEU A 426 -14.15 9.71 11.79
C LEU A 426 -15.40 9.77 12.67
N ALA A 427 -15.76 10.97 13.15
CA ALA A 427 -16.96 11.19 13.96
C ALA A 427 -18.23 10.81 13.19
N LEU A 428 -18.34 11.21 11.92
CA LEU A 428 -19.45 10.83 11.04
C LEU A 428 -19.52 9.31 10.86
N GLY A 429 -18.39 8.64 10.63
CA GLY A 429 -18.34 7.18 10.52
C GLY A 429 -18.81 6.48 11.81
N VAL A 430 -18.41 6.99 12.98
CA VAL A 430 -18.88 6.48 14.28
C VAL A 430 -20.38 6.69 14.44
N LEU A 431 -20.91 7.86 14.06
CA LEU A 431 -22.35 8.14 14.11
C LEU A 431 -23.16 7.20 13.20
N VAL A 432 -22.67 6.93 12.00
CA VAL A 432 -23.31 5.99 11.05
C VAL A 432 -23.34 4.57 11.62
N VAL A 433 -22.23 4.09 12.19
CA VAL A 433 -22.14 2.75 12.80
C VAL A 433 -22.97 2.64 14.08
N ARG A 434 -23.13 3.73 14.82
CA ARG A 434 -23.90 3.76 16.07
C ARG A 434 -25.41 3.85 15.88
N ARG A 435 -25.93 4.14 14.69
CA ARG A 435 -27.38 4.26 14.48
C ARG A 435 -28.04 2.97 14.97
N PRO A 436 -28.85 3.02 16.05
CA PRO A 436 -29.50 1.84 16.57
C PRO A 436 -30.33 1.24 15.43
N ALA A 437 -30.26 -0.09 15.27
CA ALA A 437 -31.16 -0.77 14.37
C ALA A 437 -32.58 -0.36 14.78
N ALA A 438 -33.25 0.42 13.94
CA ALA A 438 -34.60 0.89 14.23
C ALA A 438 -35.41 -0.37 14.59
N PRO A 439 -36.16 -0.33 15.71
CA PRO A 439 -36.95 -1.48 16.12
C PRO A 439 -37.80 -1.88 14.92
N ARG A 440 -37.56 -3.08 14.37
CA ARG A 440 -38.42 -3.62 13.32
C ARG A 440 -39.80 -3.72 13.96
N ALA A 441 -40.72 -2.86 13.51
CA ALA A 441 -42.12 -2.97 13.88
C ALA A 441 -42.54 -4.40 13.52
N ALA A 442 -42.89 -5.15 14.56
CA ALA A 442 -43.23 -6.56 14.49
C ALA A 442 -44.61 -6.76 13.86
#